data_AF-A0A1E8Z372-F1
#
_entry.id   AF-A0A1E8Z372-F1
#
_cell.length_a   1.000
_cell.length_b   1.000
_cell.length_c   1.000
_cell.angle_alpha   90.00
_cell.angle_beta   90.00
_cell.angle_gamma   90.00
#
_symmetry.space_group_name_H-M   'P 1'
#
loop_
_entity.id
_entity.type
_entity.pdbx_description
1 polymer ?
#
loop_
_entity_poly.entity_id
_entity_poly.type
_entity_poly.pdbx_seq_one_letter_code
_entity_poly.pdbx_strand_id
1 'polypeptide(L)' 'MLKTKTRTKGNSIVVTLPVAKNMTLQSQKEYFVNYLEDGSIILIPKAEEPFLAVKDGAYYEVAVLEGMPVSGNEVW' A
#
# COMPACT_ATOMS: atom_id res chain seq x y z
N MET A 1 7.48 -23.09 -1.89
CA MET A 1 6.06 -23.00 -1.46
C MET A 1 5.96 -23.45 -0.01
N LEU A 2 5.44 -22.60 0.87
CA LEU A 2 5.26 -22.93 2.30
C LEU A 2 3.84 -23.47 2.51
N LYS A 3 3.67 -24.39 3.47
CA LYS A 3 2.37 -24.95 3.83
C LYS A 3 2.01 -24.51 5.24
N THR A 4 0.73 -24.25 5.47
CA THR A 4 0.17 -23.98 6.79
C THR A 4 -1.20 -24.61 6.89
N LYS A 5 -1.70 -24.81 8.11
CA LYS A 5 -3.02 -25.37 8.37
C LYS A 5 -3.83 -24.38 9.18
N THR A 6 -5.09 -24.22 8.80
CA THR A 6 -6.04 -23.40 9.54
C THR A 6 -6.36 -24.04 10.89
N ARG A 7 -6.70 -23.21 11.87
CA ARG A 7 -7.15 -23.66 13.20
C ARG A 7 -8.29 -22.81 13.70
N THR A 8 -9.21 -23.43 14.43
CA THR A 8 -10.30 -22.72 15.10
C THR A 8 -9.78 -22.06 16.37
N LYS A 9 -10.11 -20.79 16.58
CA LYS A 9 -9.86 -20.06 17.82
C LYS A 9 -11.13 -19.29 18.18
N GLY A 10 -11.86 -19.77 19.18
CA GLY A 10 -13.20 -19.26 19.49
C GLY A 10 -14.15 -19.47 18.31
N ASN A 11 -14.83 -18.40 17.89
CA ASN A 11 -15.72 -18.42 16.72
C ASN A 11 -15.01 -18.02 15.40
N SER A 12 -13.68 -17.99 15.39
CA SER A 12 -12.89 -17.54 14.23
C SER A 12 -11.99 -18.66 13.71
N ILE A 13 -11.74 -18.64 12.39
CA ILE A 13 -10.70 -19.45 11.76
C ILE A 13 -9.44 -18.60 11.66
N VAL A 14 -8.31 -19.13 12.13
CA VAL A 14 -7.01 -18.47 12.12
C VAL A 14 -6.07 -19.21 11.18
N VAL A 15 -5.38 -18.45 10.32
CA VAL A 15 -4.30 -18.94 9.47
C VAL A 15 -2.99 -18.37 9.99
N THR A 16 -2.02 -19.24 10.28
CA THR A 16 -0.67 -18.80 10.63
C THR A 16 0.14 -18.63 9.36
N LEU A 17 0.58 -17.40 9.08
CA LEU A 17 1.46 -17.10 7.96
C LEU A 17 2.88 -17.60 8.28
N PRO A 18 3.42 -18.59 7.55
CA PRO A 18 4.78 -19.06 7.78
C PRO A 18 5.79 -18.00 7.34
N VAL A 19 6.87 -17.84 8.10
CA VAL A 19 7.95 -16.89 7.78
C VAL A 19 8.67 -17.37 6.51
N ALA A 20 8.72 -16.53 5.49
CA ALA A 20 9.50 -16.77 4.29
C ALA A 20 10.93 -16.21 4.44
N LYS A 21 11.89 -16.77 3.70
CA LYS A 21 13.28 -16.28 3.69
C LYS A 21 13.30 -14.79 3.28
N ASN A 22 14.02 -13.97 4.04
CA ASN A 22 14.13 -12.52 3.85
C ASN A 22 12.82 -11.73 4.06
N MET A 23 11.83 -12.29 4.78
CA MET A 23 10.57 -11.60 5.04
C MET A 23 10.35 -11.42 6.55
N THR A 24 10.19 -10.18 6.98
CA THR A 24 9.82 -9.85 8.37
C THR A 24 8.31 -9.76 8.48
N LEU A 25 7.71 -10.60 9.32
CA LEU A 25 6.29 -10.49 9.64
C LEU A 25 6.09 -9.33 10.63
N GLN A 26 5.28 -8.36 10.23
CA GLN A 26 4.86 -7.27 11.09
C GLN A 26 3.63 -7.70 11.90
N SER A 27 3.69 -7.51 13.22
CA SER A 27 2.55 -7.74 14.11
C SER A 27 1.48 -6.67 13.87
N GLN A 28 0.21 -7.01 14.11
CA GLN A 28 -0.95 -6.09 14.03
C GLN A 28 -1.17 -5.42 12.66
N LYS A 29 -0.58 -5.95 11.59
CA LYS A 29 -0.82 -5.44 10.24
C LYS A 29 -2.22 -5.82 9.75
N GLU A 30 -2.95 -4.84 9.24
CA GLU A 30 -4.26 -5.03 8.64
C GLU A 30 -4.15 -5.45 7.16
N TYR A 31 -5.08 -6.32 6.74
CA TYR A 31 -5.17 -6.79 5.36
C TYR A 31 -6.62 -6.71 4.88
N PHE A 32 -6.82 -6.33 3.63
CA PHE A 32 -8.06 -6.60 2.92
C PHE A 32 -8.10 -8.08 2.53
N VAL A 33 -9.26 -8.70 2.71
CA VAL A 33 -9.47 -10.12 2.39
C VAL A 33 -10.38 -10.20 1.19
N ASN A 34 -9.91 -10.84 0.12
CA ASN A 34 -10.72 -11.14 -1.06
C ASN A 34 -10.86 -12.66 -1.23
N TYR A 35 -12.09 -13.11 -1.45
CA TYR A 35 -12.43 -14.51 -1.72
C TYR A 35 -12.71 -14.66 -3.21
N LEU A 36 -12.00 -15.57 -3.85
CA LEU A 36 -12.21 -15.90 -5.25
C LEU A 36 -13.13 -17.12 -5.40
N GLU A 37 -13.75 -17.25 -6.57
CA GLU A 37 -14.68 -18.35 -6.86
C GLU A 37 -14.01 -19.74 -6.85
N ASP A 38 -12.71 -19.81 -7.13
CA ASP A 38 -11.91 -21.04 -7.09
C ASP A 38 -11.52 -21.47 -5.65
N GLY A 39 -11.98 -20.73 -4.63
CA GLY A 39 -11.66 -20.95 -3.23
C GLY A 39 -10.33 -20.38 -2.78
N SER A 40 -9.61 -19.66 -3.66
CA SER A 40 -8.40 -18.94 -3.31
C SER A 40 -8.72 -17.72 -2.44
N ILE A 41 -7.84 -17.42 -1.49
CA ILE A 41 -7.93 -16.24 -0.61
C ILE A 41 -6.74 -15.34 -0.90
N ILE A 42 -7.01 -14.08 -1.23
CA ILE A 42 -5.99 -13.05 -1.40
C ILE A 42 -5.99 -12.13 -0.17
N LEU A 43 -4.81 -11.94 0.41
CA LEU A 43 -4.58 -10.98 1.50
C LEU A 43 -3.77 -9.81 0.95
N ILE A 44 -4.37 -8.62 0.92
CA ILE A 44 -3.72 -7.40 0.43
C ILE A 44 -3.40 -6.52 1.64
N PRO A 45 -2.12 -6.22 1.94
CA PRO A 45 -1.80 -5.36 3.06
C PRO A 45 -2.43 -3.99 2.86
N LYS A 46 -3.12 -3.49 3.88
CA LYS A 46 -3.58 -2.11 3.88
C LYS A 46 -2.34 -1.22 4.00
N ALA A 47 -2.08 -0.44 2.95
CA ALA A 47 -1.06 0.59 3.01
C ALA A 47 -1.57 1.74 3.87
N GLU A 48 -0.70 2.29 4.72
CA GLU A 48 -0.96 3.59 5.30
C GLU A 48 -0.91 4.62 4.17
N GLU A 49 -1.90 5.50 4.07
CA GLU A 49 -1.91 6.54 3.05
C GLU A 49 -0.74 7.50 3.30
N PRO A 50 0.28 7.55 2.42
CA PRO A 50 1.48 8.34 2.66
C PRO A 50 1.20 9.85 2.57
N PHE A 51 0.02 10.24 2.11
CA PHE A 51 -0.37 11.63 1.88
C PHE A 51 -1.30 12.21 2.97
N LEU A 52 -1.73 11.43 3.97
CA LEU A 52 -2.65 11.91 5.02
C LEU A 52 -2.06 13.04 5.89
N ALA A 53 -0.73 13.06 6.07
CA ALA A 53 -0.04 14.06 6.88
C ALA A 53 0.57 15.20 6.05
N VAL A 54 0.33 15.21 4.74
CA VAL A 54 1.02 16.09 3.81
C VAL A 54 0.20 17.37 3.64
N LYS A 55 0.80 18.51 3.98
CA LYS A 55 0.21 19.82 3.69
C LYS A 55 0.18 20.03 2.18
N ASP A 56 -0.91 20.63 1.70
CA ASP A 56 -0.98 21.07 0.31
C ASP A 56 0.26 21.91 -0.03
N GLY A 57 0.94 21.60 -1.13
CA GLY A 57 2.21 22.23 -1.48
C GLY A 57 3.50 21.48 -1.12
N ALA A 58 3.48 20.44 -0.29
CA ALA A 58 4.72 19.87 0.30
C ALA A 58 5.66 19.15 -0.69
N TYR A 59 5.19 18.77 -1.87
CA TYR A 59 5.99 18.10 -2.91
C TYR A 59 6.14 18.95 -4.19
N TYR A 60 5.68 20.19 -4.17
CA TYR A 60 5.96 21.10 -5.28
C TYR A 60 7.37 21.65 -5.07
N GLU A 61 8.28 21.30 -5.97
CA GLU A 61 9.51 22.06 -6.12
C GLU A 61 9.11 23.47 -6.57
N VAL A 62 9.64 24.50 -5.91
CA VAL A 62 9.51 25.87 -6.39
C VAL A 62 10.10 25.87 -7.78
N ALA A 63 9.26 26.09 -8.80
CA ALA A 63 9.74 26.23 -10.17
C ALA A 63 10.75 27.40 -10.18
N VAL A 64 12.04 27.08 -10.26
CA VAL A 64 13.09 28.08 -10.42
C VAL A 64 13.02 28.53 -11.87
N LEU A 65 12.19 29.54 -12.12
CA LEU A 65 12.03 30.20 -13.42
C LEU A 65 13.17 31.19 -13.72
N GLU A 66 14.27 31.16 -12.96
CA GLU A 66 15.41 32.05 -13.21
C GLU A 66 16.02 31.78 -14.58
N GLY A 67 15.93 32.77 -15.47
CA GLY A 67 16.52 32.71 -16.81
C GLY A 67 15.68 32.01 -17.88
N MET A 68 14.44 31.59 -17.59
CA MET A 68 13.54 31.09 -18.63
C MET A 68 13.00 32.26 -19.47
N PRO A 69 13.26 32.31 -20.79
CA PRO A 69 12.67 33.34 -21.64
C PRO A 69 11.16 33.12 -21.68
N VAL A 70 10.39 34.19 -21.42
CA VAL A 70 8.94 34.19 -21.64
C VAL A 70 8.70 34.03 -23.14
N SER A 71 8.36 32.83 -23.58
CA SER A 71 8.03 32.50 -24.96
C SER A 71 6.55 32.17 -25.04
N GLY A 72 5.75 33.15 -25.46
CA GLY A 72 4.32 32.98 -25.69
C GLY A 72 3.59 34.30 -25.57
N ASN A 73 3.55 35.08 -26.65
CA ASN A 73 2.54 36.12 -26.78
C ASN A 73 1.26 35.42 -27.23
N GLU A 74 0.26 35.32 -26.36
CA GLU A 74 -1.10 35.06 -26.80
C GLU A 74 -1.56 36.27 -27.61
N VAL A 75 -1.72 36.06 -28.92
CA VAL A 75 -2.29 37.05 -29.82
C VAL A 75 -3.80 36.93 -29.71
N TRP A 76 -4.46 37.96 -29.18
CA TRP A 76 -5.92 38.09 -29.16
C TRP A 76 -6.46 38.40 -30.56
#